data_AF-A0A536YLU4-F1
#
_entry.id   AF-A0A536YLU4-F1
#
_cell.length_a   1.000
_cell.length_b   1.000
_cell.length_c   1.000
_cell.angle_alpha   90.00
_cell.angle_beta   90.00
_cell.angle_gamma   90.00
#
_symmetry.space_group_name_H-M   'P 1'
#
loop_
_entity.id
_entity.type
_entity.pdbx_description
1 polymer ?
#
loop_
_entity_poly.entity_id
_entity_poly.type
_entity_poly.pdbx_seq_one_letter_code
_entity_poly.pdbx_strand_id
1 'polypeptide(L)'
;YSTALSNYRDQQIDYKPLRAKPEDTEVTVRSEVKQSGSSQPVAIDYEMEKTPNGWKVYDVKVGGVSLVTTYRDTFASEVREHGVDGLIKSLVAKNRQPERSKGGKT
;
A
#
# COMPACT_ATOMS: atom_id res chain seq x y z
N TYR A 1 -5.52 -1.26 -5.75
CA TYR A 1 -4.34 -1.12 -4.85
C TYR A 1 -4.41 -2.01 -3.63
N SER A 2 -5.61 -2.22 -3.04
CA SER A 2 -5.81 -3.23 -1.98
C SER A 2 -5.55 -4.69 -2.41
N THR A 3 -5.35 -4.96 -3.70
CA THR A 3 -5.13 -6.30 -4.30
C THR A 3 -3.76 -6.90 -3.98
N ALA A 4 -2.72 -6.09 -3.92
CA ALA A 4 -1.40 -6.58 -3.51
C ALA A 4 -1.45 -7.04 -2.05
N LEU A 5 -2.12 -6.27 -1.19
CA LEU A 5 -2.30 -6.55 0.23
C LEU A 5 -3.33 -7.65 0.51
N SER A 6 -4.30 -7.90 -0.39
CA SER A 6 -5.30 -8.95 -0.18
C SER A 6 -4.72 -10.36 -0.21
N ASN A 7 -3.56 -10.55 -0.85
CA ASN A 7 -2.84 -11.83 -0.83
C ASN A 7 -2.22 -12.16 0.54
N TYR A 8 -2.21 -11.19 1.47
CA TYR A 8 -1.59 -11.31 2.79
C TYR A 8 -2.62 -11.37 3.94
N ARG A 9 -3.91 -11.56 3.64
CA ARG A 9 -5.03 -11.41 4.60
C ARG A 9 -4.99 -12.35 5.82
N ASP A 10 -4.38 -13.52 5.69
CA ASP A 10 -4.35 -14.55 6.75
C ASP A 10 -2.93 -14.79 7.30
N GLN A 11 -2.01 -13.87 7.05
CA GLN A 11 -0.60 -14.04 7.42
C GLN A 11 -0.27 -13.24 8.67
N GLN A 12 0.50 -13.85 9.57
CA GLN A 12 1.02 -13.16 10.74
C GLN A 12 1.92 -12.00 10.28
N ILE A 13 1.55 -10.79 10.71
CA ILE A 13 2.33 -9.58 10.51
C ILE A 13 3.19 -9.36 11.74
N ASP A 14 4.50 -9.30 11.55
CA ASP A 14 5.46 -8.97 12.60
C ASP A 14 5.89 -7.51 12.46
N TYR A 15 5.47 -6.67 13.42
CA TYR A 15 5.85 -5.26 13.46
C TYR A 15 7.19 -5.08 14.17
N LYS A 16 8.12 -4.40 13.52
CA LYS A 16 9.43 -4.12 14.11
C LYS A 16 9.34 -2.92 15.08
N PRO A 17 10.27 -2.81 16.04
CA PRO A 17 10.31 -1.66 16.95
C PRO A 17 10.30 -0.35 16.18
N LEU A 18 9.34 0.52 16.51
CA LEU A 18 9.24 1.85 15.93
C LEU A 18 10.44 2.69 16.37
N ARG A 19 11.09 3.34 15.40
CA ARG A 19 12.13 4.34 15.63
C ARG A 19 11.56 5.69 15.23
N ALA A 20 11.04 6.42 16.20
CA ALA A 20 10.45 7.75 16.03
C ALA A 20 10.74 8.61 17.25
N LYS A 21 10.90 9.92 17.03
CA LYS A 21 10.96 10.94 18.07
C LYS A 21 9.60 11.64 18.21
N PRO A 22 9.28 12.22 19.38
CA PRO A 22 8.01 12.92 19.59
C PRO A 22 7.73 14.05 18.59
N GLU A 23 8.78 14.72 18.11
CA GLU A 23 8.74 15.82 17.16
C GLU A 23 8.64 15.39 15.69
N ASP A 24 8.79 14.10 15.39
CA ASP A 24 8.74 13.62 14.01
C ASP A 24 7.36 13.85 13.40
N THR A 25 7.35 14.32 12.16
CA THR A 25 6.14 14.50 11.32
C THR A 25 6.01 13.42 10.25
N GLU A 26 7.07 12.64 10.03
CA GLU A 26 7.10 11.50 9.13
C GLU A 26 7.77 10.32 9.84
N VAL A 27 7.21 9.13 9.71
CA VAL A 27 7.79 7.89 10.26
C VAL A 27 7.57 6.72 9.33
N THR A 28 8.48 5.77 9.38
CA THR A 28 8.31 4.47 8.71
C THR A 28 7.93 3.41 9.75
N VAL A 29 6.72 2.88 9.65
CA VAL A 29 6.33 1.68 10.41
C VAL A 29 6.76 0.46 9.60
N ARG A 30 7.73 -0.29 10.12
CA ARG A 30 8.29 -1.46 9.44
C ARG A 30 7.59 -2.73 9.88
N SER A 31 7.22 -3.58 8.93
CA SER A 31 6.64 -4.89 9.21
C SER A 31 7.15 -5.96 8.25
N GLU A 32 7.01 -7.20 8.66
CA GLU A 32 7.29 -8.37 7.83
C GLU A 32 6.08 -9.29 7.84
N VAL A 33 5.77 -9.86 6.68
CA VAL A 33 4.68 -10.83 6.53
C VAL A 33 5.24 -12.17 6.10
N LYS A 34 4.89 -13.22 6.84
CA LYS A 34 5.30 -14.60 6.54
C LYS A 34 4.29 -15.27 5.63
N GLN A 35 4.71 -15.62 4.43
CA GLN A 35 3.89 -16.37 3.48
C GLN A 35 3.88 -17.87 3.79
N SER A 36 2.70 -18.48 3.77
CA SER A 36 2.57 -19.94 3.87
C SER A 36 3.30 -20.59 2.70
N GLY A 37 4.28 -21.46 2.98
CA GLY A 37 5.09 -22.14 1.97
C GLY A 37 6.34 -21.37 1.50
N SER A 38 6.59 -20.16 2.01
CA SER A 38 7.87 -19.45 1.80
C SER A 38 8.67 -19.38 3.10
N SER A 39 9.99 -19.58 3.00
CA SER A 39 10.92 -19.39 4.13
C SER A 39 11.34 -17.93 4.31
N GLN A 40 11.13 -17.07 3.31
CA GLN A 40 11.53 -15.67 3.32
C GLN A 40 10.30 -14.77 3.60
N PRO A 41 10.30 -14.00 4.69
CA PRO A 41 9.29 -12.98 4.94
C PRO A 41 9.36 -11.85 3.90
N VAL A 42 8.20 -11.27 3.59
CA VAL A 42 8.11 -10.09 2.73
C VAL A 42 8.05 -8.84 3.60
N ALA A 43 8.97 -7.90 3.40
CA ALA A 43 8.93 -6.61 4.07
C ALA A 43 7.77 -5.76 3.54
N ILE A 44 6.99 -5.18 4.46
CA ILE A 44 5.96 -4.19 4.18
C ILE A 44 6.23 -2.98 5.08
N ASP A 45 6.65 -1.88 4.47
CA ASP A 45 6.90 -0.62 5.18
C ASP A 45 5.76 0.36 4.88
N TYR A 46 5.21 0.96 5.93
CA TYR A 46 4.21 2.02 5.83
C TYR A 46 4.88 3.35 6.06
N GLU A 47 4.91 4.20 5.04
CA GLU A 47 5.36 5.58 5.18
C GLU A 47 4.19 6.42 5.67
N MET A 48 4.35 7.01 6.85
CA MET A 48 3.30 7.71 7.56
C MET A 48 3.63 9.18 7.74
N GLU A 49 2.62 10.03 7.60
CA GLU A 49 2.68 11.45 7.90
C GLU A 49 1.78 11.78 9.09
N LYS A 50 2.19 12.75 9.91
CA LYS A 50 1.41 13.27 11.02
C LYS A 50 0.48 14.37 10.52
N THR A 51 -0.82 14.17 10.68
CA THR A 51 -1.84 15.17 10.36
C THR A 51 -2.48 15.72 11.65
N PRO A 52 -3.24 16.82 11.59
CA PRO A 52 -4.04 17.29 12.73
C PRO A 52 -5.02 16.22 13.26
N ASN A 53 -5.41 15.26 12.42
CA ASN A 53 -6.30 14.14 12.74
C ASN A 53 -5.55 12.86 13.11
N GLY A 54 -4.25 12.95 13.39
CA GLY A 54 -3.37 11.81 13.70
C GLY A 54 -2.56 11.31 12.50
N TRP A 55 -1.89 10.17 12.69
CA TRP A 55 -1.03 9.57 11.66
C TRP A 55 -1.83 8.97 10.50
N LYS A 56 -1.36 9.19 9.28
CA LYS A 56 -1.95 8.62 8.05
C LYS A 56 -0.85 7.99 7.21
N VAL A 57 -1.16 6.87 6.55
CA VAL A 57 -0.26 6.25 5.57
C VAL A 57 -0.41 7.00 4.25
N TYR A 58 0.69 7.48 3.69
CA TYR A 58 0.70 8.11 2.36
C TYR A 58 1.36 7.22 1.30
N ASP A 59 2.22 6.28 1.70
CA ASP A 59 2.80 5.27 0.80
C ASP A 59 3.01 3.93 1.53
N VAL A 60 3.00 2.85 0.74
CA VAL A 60 3.33 1.50 1.21
C VAL A 60 4.44 0.97 0.32
N LYS A 61 5.51 0.45 0.91
CA LYS A 61 6.58 -0.23 0.19
C LYS A 61 6.49 -1.73 0.42
N VAL A 62 6.44 -2.51 -0.65
CA VAL A 62 6.44 -3.98 -0.58
C VAL A 62 7.77 -4.48 -1.14
N GLY A 63 8.55 -5.20 -0.33
CA GLY A 63 9.91 -5.62 -0.72
C GLY A 63 10.81 -4.44 -1.09
N GLY A 64 10.60 -3.28 -0.45
CA GLY A 64 11.33 -2.04 -0.74
C GLY A 64 10.80 -1.21 -1.92
N VAL A 65 9.78 -1.68 -2.64
CA VAL A 65 9.22 -0.97 -3.80
C VAL A 65 7.98 -0.17 -3.41
N SER A 66 8.03 1.14 -3.61
CA SER A 66 6.94 2.10 -3.34
C SER A 66 5.75 1.93 -4.29
N LEU A 67 4.55 1.75 -3.74
CA LEU A 67 3.32 1.70 -4.53
C LEU A 67 3.05 3.05 -5.20
N VAL A 68 3.27 4.18 -4.52
CA VAL A 68 3.13 5.51 -5.14
C VAL A 68 4.03 5.64 -6.36
N THR A 69 5.28 5.21 -6.27
CA THR A 69 6.23 5.26 -7.39
C THR A 69 5.81 4.34 -8.53
N THR A 70 5.36 3.12 -8.21
CA THR A 70 4.87 2.15 -9.20
C THR A 70 3.71 2.70 -10.04
N TYR A 71 2.81 3.48 -9.43
CA TYR A 71 1.61 3.98 -10.11
C TYR A 71 1.69 5.44 -10.53
N ARG A 72 2.79 6.13 -10.23
CA ARG A 72 2.99 7.56 -10.49
C ARG A 72 2.74 7.92 -11.96
N ASP A 73 3.29 7.16 -12.90
CA ASP A 73 3.17 7.49 -14.32
C ASP A 73 1.73 7.32 -14.82
N THR A 74 1.02 6.31 -14.29
CA THR A 74 -0.41 6.09 -14.57
C THR A 74 -1.25 7.24 -14.01
N PHE A 75 -1.01 7.64 -12.75
CA PHE A 75 -1.71 8.77 -12.14
C PHE A 75 -1.41 10.08 -12.86
N ALA A 76 -0.16 10.30 -13.27
CA ALA A 76 0.23 11.48 -14.02
C ALA A 76 -0.48 11.55 -15.38
N SER A 77 -0.67 10.41 -16.07
CA SER A 77 -1.46 10.39 -17.31
C SER A 77 -2.93 10.73 -17.06
N GLU A 78 -3.54 10.07 -16.07
CA GLU A 78 -4.94 10.31 -15.71
C GLU A 78 -5.19 11.77 -15.32
N VAL A 79 -4.28 12.38 -14.55
CA VAL A 79 -4.38 13.79 -14.15
C VAL A 79 -4.20 14.72 -15.34
N ARG A 80 -3.28 14.43 -16.27
CA ARG A 80 -3.12 15.23 -17.49
C ARG A 80 -4.36 15.17 -18.38
N GLU A 81 -4.98 14.00 -18.49
CA GLU A 81 -6.09 13.75 -19.42
C GLU A 81 -7.45 14.14 -18.82
N HIS A 82 -7.64 13.97 -17.51
CA HIS A 82 -8.95 14.04 -16.86
C HIS A 82 -8.96 14.89 -15.58
N GLY A 83 -7.83 15.53 -15.24
CA GLY A 83 -7.67 16.31 -14.02
C GLY A 83 -7.68 15.45 -12.75
N VAL A 84 -7.56 16.11 -11.61
CA VAL A 84 -7.56 15.45 -10.29
C VAL A 84 -8.89 14.76 -10.02
N ASP A 85 -10.02 15.35 -10.43
CA ASP A 85 -11.34 14.73 -10.27
C ASP A 85 -11.49 13.45 -11.10
N GLY A 86 -10.89 13.41 -12.30
CA GLY A 86 -10.83 12.21 -13.13
C GLY A 86 -10.08 11.09 -12.42
N LEU A 87 -8.92 11.40 -11.86
CA LEU A 87 -8.16 10.47 -11.03
C LEU A 87 -8.98 9.95 -9.84
N ILE A 88 -9.65 10.83 -9.09
CA ILE A 88 -10.50 10.43 -7.96
C ILE A 88 -11.60 9.48 -8.42
N LYS A 89 -12.29 9.77 -9.53
CA LYS A 89 -13.33 8.89 -10.09
C LYS A 89 -12.77 7.54 -10.51
N SER A 90 -11.61 7.52 -11.18
CA SER A 90 -10.90 6.29 -11.59
C SER A 90 -10.53 5.44 -10.39
N LEU A 91 -10.03 6.05 -9.31
CA LEU A 91 -9.71 5.38 -8.05
C LEU A 91 -10.96 4.81 -7.37
N VAL A 92 -12.04 5.59 -7.29
CA VAL A 92 -13.33 5.12 -6.73
C VAL A 92 -13.88 3.95 -7.54
N ALA A 93 -13.83 4.01 -8.86
CA ALA A 93 -14.28 2.93 -9.74
C ALA A 93 -13.45 1.65 -9.53
N LYS A 94 -12.12 1.76 -9.49
CA LYS A 94 -11.21 0.63 -9.22
C LYS A 94 -11.44 0.03 -7.82
N ASN A 95 -11.75 0.83 -6.82
CA ASN A 95 -12.06 0.36 -5.46
C ASN A 95 -13.41 -0.38 -5.36
N ARG A 96 -14.34 -0.14 -6.30
CA ARG A 96 -15.66 -0.79 -6.35
C ARG A 96 -15.69 -2.04 -7.20
N GLN A 97 -14.69 -2.29 -8.04
CA GLN A 97 -14.63 -3.52 -8.83
C GLN A 97 -14.34 -4.70 -7.91
N PRO A 98 -15.26 -5.68 -7.79
CA PRO A 98 -14.96 -6.92 -7.09
C PRO A 98 -13.86 -7.67 -7.85
N GLU A 99 -12.97 -8.28 -7.07
CA GLU A 99 -11.83 -9.06 -7.57
C GLU A 99 -12.25 -9.98 -8.71
N ARG A 100 -11.57 -9.86 -9.87
CA ARG A 100 -11.57 -10.96 -10.84
C ARG A 100 -10.71 -12.06 -10.22
N SER A 101 -11.32 -12.92 -9.41
CA SER A 101 -10.65 -14.10 -8.89
C SER A 101 -10.14 -14.92 -10.07
N LYS A 102 -8.82 -14.91 -10.30
CA LYS A 102 -8.19 -15.98 -11.08
C LYS A 102 -8.09 -17.20 -10.16
N GLY A 103 -9.24 -17.77 -9.83
CA GLY A 103 -9.38 -19.04 -9.14
C GLY A 103 -9.59 -20.15 -10.17
N GLY A 104 -8.63 -21.07 -10.25
CA GLY A 104 -8.80 -22.46 -10.67
C GLY A 104 -9.22 -22.75 -12.11
N LYS A 105 -8.24 -23.14 -12.94
CA LYS A 105 -8.47 -24.23 -13.90
C LYS A 105 -7.57 -25.39 -13.48
N THR A 106 -8.16 -26.34 -12.77
CA THR A 106 -7.79 -27.76 -12.85
C THR A 106 -8.57 -28.37 -13.99
#